data_AF-A0A354B4R8-F1
#
_entry.id   AF-A0A354B4R8-F1
#
_cell.length_a   1.000
_cell.length_b   1.000
_cell.length_c   1.000
_cell.angle_alpha   90.00
_cell.angle_beta   90.00
_cell.angle_gamma   90.00
#
_symmetry.space_group_name_H-M   'P 1'
#
loop_
_entity.id
_entity.type
_entity.pdbx_description
1 polymer ?
#
loop_
_entity_poly.entity_id
_entity_poly.type
_entity_poly.pdbx_seq_one_letter_code
_entity_poly.pdbx_strand_id
1 'polypeptide(L)' 'MFVLSGYDAFLGFLLISAAVPVLALVTNKLLAPKSRAGERELTYESGMEPIGGAWIQFNIRYYM' A
#
# COMPACT_ATOMS: atom_id res chain seq x y z
N MET A 1 26.49 2.50 -24.40
CA MET A 1 26.35 1.04 -24.25
C MET A 1 26.67 0.72 -22.80
N PHE A 2 25.70 0.22 -22.04
CA PHE A 2 25.94 -0.18 -20.64
C PHE A 2 27.04 -1.26 -20.60
N VAL A 3 28.00 -1.12 -19.68
CA VAL A 3 29.19 -1.99 -19.58
C VAL A 3 28.90 -3.28 -18.78
N LEU A 4 27.77 -3.32 -18.06
CA LEU A 4 27.39 -4.44 -17.20
C LEU A 4 26.42 -5.38 -17.92
N SER A 5 26.87 -6.61 -18.17
CA SER A 5 26.03 -7.67 -18.74
C SER A 5 24.93 -8.11 -17.76
N GLY A 6 23.71 -8.33 -18.25
CA GLY A 6 22.61 -8.94 -17.48
C GLY A 6 21.69 -7.97 -16.73
N TYR A 7 22.06 -6.69 -16.61
CA TYR A 7 21.20 -5.69 -15.96
C TYR A 7 19.95 -5.33 -16.77
N ASP A 8 19.96 -5.53 -18.08
CA ASP A 8 18.77 -5.35 -18.92
C ASP A 8 17.68 -6.35 -18.56
N ALA A 9 18.05 -7.62 -18.30
CA ALA A 9 17.12 -8.64 -17.85
C ALA A 9 16.61 -8.36 -16.44
N PHE A 10 17.49 -7.89 -15.54
CA PHE A 10 17.09 -7.44 -14.20
C PHE A 10 16.09 -6.28 -14.26
N LEU A 11 16.37 -5.25 -15.07
CA LEU A 11 15.48 -4.11 -15.25
C LEU A 11 14.14 -4.55 -15.84
N GLY A 12 14.16 -5.41 -16.86
CA GLY A 12 12.94 -5.98 -17.44
C GLY A 12 12.11 -6.74 -16.40
N PHE A 13 12.76 -7.59 -15.59
CA PHE A 13 12.09 -8.32 -14.52
C PHE A 13 11.50 -7.38 -13.46
N LEU A 14 12.26 -6.36 -13.03
CA LEU A 14 11.81 -5.37 -12.08
C LEU A 14 10.56 -4.64 -12.59
N LEU A 15 10.58 -4.20 -13.84
CA LEU A 15 9.44 -3.50 -14.46
C LEU A 15 8.21 -4.41 -14.56
N ILE A 16 8.37 -5.67 -14.98
CA ILE A 16 7.26 -6.62 -15.06
C ILE A 16 6.70 -6.92 -13.66
N SER A 17 7.57 -7.20 -12.69
CA SER A 17 7.16 -7.51 -11.31
C SER A 17 6.44 -6.34 -10.64
N ALA A 18 6.82 -5.10 -10.92
CA ALA A 18 6.12 -3.90 -10.45
C ALA A 18 4.80 -3.66 -11.19
N ALA A 19 4.72 -4.00 -12.48
CA ALA A 19 3.52 -3.83 -13.28
C ALA A 19 2.38 -4.77 -12.85
N VAL A 20 2.68 -6.01 -12.45
CA VAL A 20 1.68 -7.00 -12.03
C VAL A 20 0.74 -6.49 -10.91
N PRO A 21 1.22 -6.02 -9.73
CA PRO A 21 0.35 -5.52 -8.68
C PRO A 21 -0.40 -4.25 -9.09
N VAL A 22 0.21 -3.38 -9.91
CA VAL A 22 -0.45 -2.18 -10.44
C VAL A 22 -1.64 -2.58 -11.31
N LEU A 23 -1.45 -3.50 -12.25
CA LEU A 23 -2.52 -4.01 -13.11
C LEU A 23 -3.63 -4.68 -12.29
N ALA A 24 -3.27 -5.49 -11.29
CA ALA A 24 -4.26 -6.11 -10.41
C ALA A 24 -5.13 -5.07 -9.67
N LEU A 25 -4.51 -4.03 -9.10
CA LEU A 25 -5.23 -2.96 -8.40
C LEU A 25 -6.06 -2.09 -9.36
N VAL A 26 -5.56 -1.81 -10.58
CA VAL A 26 -6.31 -1.06 -11.60
C VAL A 26 -7.53 -1.84 -12.07
N THR A 27 -7.37 -3.13 -12.37
CA THR A 27 -8.49 -4.00 -12.76
C THR A 27 -9.54 -4.07 -11.65
N ASN A 28 -9.12 -4.25 -10.38
CA ASN A 28 -10.05 -4.21 -9.25
C ASN A 28 -10.75 -2.84 -9.14
N LYS A 29 -10.02 -1.74 -9.28
CA LYS A 29 -10.59 -0.38 -9.25
C LYS A 29 -11.60 -0.18 -10.38
N LEU A 30 -11.44 -0.79 -11.55
CA LEU A 30 -12.39 -0.66 -12.66
C LEU A 30 -13.64 -1.53 -12.47
N LEU A 31 -13.48 -2.77 -12.00
CA LEU A 31 -14.56 -3.75 -11.94
C LEU A 31 -15.34 -3.77 -10.61
N ALA A 32 -14.71 -3.38 -9.50
CA ALA A 32 -15.33 -3.48 -8.19
C ALA A 32 -16.51 -2.49 -8.01
N PRO A 33 -17.54 -2.87 -7.23
CA PRO A 33 -18.60 -1.96 -6.83
C PRO A 33 -18.06 -0.70 -6.17
N LYS A 34 -18.68 0.45 -6.45
CA LYS A 34 -18.30 1.72 -5.83
C LYS A 34 -18.98 1.86 -4.47
N SER A 35 -18.19 2.03 -3.42
CA SER A 35 -18.71 2.34 -2.09
C SER A 35 -19.27 3.76 -2.03
N ARG A 36 -20.25 3.99 -1.14
CA ARG A 36 -20.71 5.33 -0.76
C ARG A 36 -19.86 5.85 0.39
N ALA A 37 -19.58 7.15 0.37
CA ALA A 37 -18.92 7.85 1.48
C ALA A 37 -19.81 7.85 2.75
N GLY A 38 -19.19 8.00 3.91
CA GLY A 38 -19.86 7.97 5.22
C GLY A 38 -19.15 7.04 6.20
N GLU A 39 -19.92 6.22 6.94
CA GLU A 39 -19.40 5.36 8.02
C GLU A 39 -18.29 4.38 7.59
N ARG A 40 -18.26 3.96 6.32
CA ARG A 40 -17.21 3.06 5.80
C ARG A 40 -15.83 3.70 5.69
N GLU A 41 -15.75 5.03 5.79
CA GLU A 41 -14.50 5.79 5.78
C GLU A 41 -14.03 6.12 7.20
N LEU A 42 -14.81 5.76 8.23
CA LEU A 42 -14.42 5.92 9.62
C LEU A 42 -13.45 4.82 10.06
N THR A 43 -12.61 5.16 11.04
CA THR A 43 -11.67 4.20 11.63
C THR A 43 -12.44 3.19 12.48
N TYR A 44 -12.01 1.92 12.43
CA TYR A 44 -12.59 0.88 13.26
C TYR A 44 -12.23 1.08 14.74
N GLU A 45 -13.25 1.17 15.61
CA GLU A 45 -13.09 1.45 17.04
C GLU A 45 -14.01 0.55 17.89
N SER A 46 -14.01 -0.76 17.62
CA SER A 46 -14.78 -1.77 18.40
C SER A 46 -16.28 -1.47 18.62
N GLY A 47 -16.89 -0.63 17.79
CA GLY A 47 -18.30 -0.22 17.89
C GLY A 47 -18.57 1.01 18.76
N MET A 48 -17.53 1.74 19.19
CA MET A 48 -17.64 2.97 19.98
C MET A 48 -17.02 4.16 19.23
N GLU A 49 -17.36 5.38 19.64
CA GLU A 49 -16.67 6.57 19.14
C GLU A 49 -15.23 6.65 19.69
N PRO A 50 -14.24 7.08 18.88
CA PRO A 50 -12.88 7.27 19.36
C PRO A 50 -12.83 8.32 20.49
N ILE A 51 -12.25 7.93 21.62
CA ILE A 51 -12.12 8.79 22.80
C ILE A 51 -10.65 8.84 23.23
N GLY A 52 -10.16 10.04 23.56
CA GLY A 52 -8.76 10.30 23.91
C GLY A 52 -7.96 10.81 22.72
N GLY A 53 -6.64 10.69 22.75
CA GLY A 53 -5.80 11.03 21.61
C GLY A 53 -4.93 9.87 21.15
N ALA A 54 -4.69 9.83 19.84
CA ALA A 54 -3.93 8.79 19.16
C ALA A 54 -2.41 9.01 19.27
N TRP A 55 -1.91 9.38 20.46
CA TRP A 55 -0.47 9.51 20.70
C TRP A 55 0.08 8.21 21.28
N ILE A 56 1.22 7.77 20.74
CA ILE A 56 2.01 6.69 21.33
C ILE A 56 3.33 7.25 21.83
N GLN A 57 3.84 6.72 22.94
CA GLN A 57 5.20 7.00 23.35
C GLN A 57 6.16 6.22 22.45
N PHE A 58 6.97 6.92 21.66
CA PHE A 58 7.94 6.28 20.78
C PHE A 58 9.01 5.56 21.60
N ASN A 59 9.15 4.25 21.38
CA ASN A 59 10.10 3.42 22.12
C ASN A 59 11.46 3.38 21.40
N ILE A 60 12.56 3.57 22.14
CA ILE A 60 13.93 3.53 21.61
C ILE A 60 14.32 2.18 20.99
N ARG A 61 13.60 1.10 21.31
CA ARG A 61 13.80 -0.25 20.72
C ARG A 61 13.54 -0.32 19.22
N TYR A 62 12.82 0.64 18.64
CA TYR A 62 12.65 0.72 17.18
C TYR A 62 13.81 1.45 16.50
N TYR A 63 14.68 2.10 17.28
CA TYR A 63 15.85 2.82 16.80
C TYR A 63 17.13 1.98 16.89
N MET A 64 17.34 1.31 18.03
CA MET A 64 18.48 0.39 18.24
C MET A 64 18.28 -0.92 17.50
#